data_AF-A0A950MV58-F1
#
_entry.id   AF-A0A950MV58-F1
#
_cell.length_a   1.000
_cell.length_b   1.000
_cell.length_c   1.000
_cell.angle_alpha   90.00
_cell.angle_beta   90.00
_cell.angle_gamma   90.00
#
_symmetry.space_group_name_H-M   'P 1'
#
loop_
_entity.id
_entity.type
_entity.pdbx_description
1 polymer ?
#
loop_
_entity_poly.entity_id
_entity_poly.type
_entity_poly.pdbx_seq_one_letter_code
_entity_poly.pdbx_strand_id
1 'polypeptide(L)'
;AFDDVDIDRALQENILRSPKKVRATIANAQTLLALDQQHGAFKTYLHAFPNYDELCADIRKRFKFMGAMNVWYFLFRVGEDVPPFEEWVKTIPGDHPRMQEMVERARREGTFQD
;
A
#
# COMPACT_ATOMS: atom_id res chain seq x y z
N ALA A 1 -19.23 -13.91 -3.39
CA ALA A 1 -18.56 -12.60 -3.61
C ALA A 1 -19.26 -11.58 -2.71
N PHE A 2 -18.55 -10.56 -2.22
CA PHE A 2 -19.17 -9.50 -1.42
C PHE A 2 -20.11 -8.63 -2.26
N ASP A 3 -21.25 -8.26 -1.71
CA ASP A 3 -22.28 -7.46 -2.38
C ASP A 3 -22.63 -6.16 -1.63
N ASP A 4 -23.70 -5.47 -2.05
CA ASP A 4 -24.14 -4.22 -1.43
C ASP A 4 -24.63 -4.41 0.02
N VAL A 5 -25.18 -5.57 0.37
CA VAL A 5 -25.60 -5.88 1.75
C VAL A 5 -24.39 -5.96 2.66
N ASP A 6 -23.31 -6.59 2.21
CA ASP A 6 -22.05 -6.64 2.95
C ASP A 6 -21.42 -5.26 3.14
N ILE A 7 -21.52 -4.40 2.13
CA ILE A 7 -21.01 -3.03 2.19
C ILE A 7 -21.79 -2.22 3.23
N ASP A 8 -23.12 -2.31 3.22
CA ASP A 8 -23.97 -1.62 4.18
C ASP A 8 -23.70 -2.09 5.61
N ARG A 9 -23.51 -3.39 5.82
CA ARG A 9 -23.10 -3.94 7.13
C ARG A 9 -21.75 -3.36 7.59
N ALA A 10 -20.74 -3.35 6.72
CA ALA A 10 -19.42 -2.80 7.07
C ALA A 10 -19.46 -1.31 7.47
N LEU A 11 -20.39 -0.55 6.87
CA LEU A 11 -20.62 0.86 7.23
C LEU A 11 -21.30 0.99 8.60
N GLN A 12 -22.28 0.13 8.90
CA GLN A 12 -22.99 0.12 10.19
C GLN A 12 -22.08 -0.28 11.35
N GLU A 13 -21.19 -1.26 11.14
CA GLU A 13 -20.22 -1.72 12.14
C GLU A 13 -19.09 -0.71 12.39
N ASN A 14 -19.08 0.41 11.66
CA ASN A 14 -18.13 1.52 11.82
C ASN A 14 -16.65 1.13 11.59
N ILE A 15 -16.41 -0.02 10.94
CA ILE A 15 -15.07 -0.52 10.59
C ILE A 15 -14.41 0.43 9.57
N LEU A 16 -15.17 0.89 8.59
CA LEU A 16 -14.71 1.82 7.57
C LEU A 16 -15.83 2.79 7.18
N ARG A 17 -15.72 4.06 7.57
CA ARG A 17 -16.79 5.06 7.41
C ARG A 17 -17.04 5.54 5.97
N SER A 18 -16.29 5.01 4.99
CA SER A 18 -16.35 5.47 3.61
C SER A 18 -16.79 4.33 2.68
N PRO A 19 -17.99 4.42 2.08
CA PRO A 19 -18.48 3.40 1.13
C PRO A 19 -17.50 3.17 -0.02
N LYS A 20 -16.88 4.26 -0.51
CA LYS A 20 -15.86 4.20 -1.57
C LYS A 20 -14.62 3.40 -1.14
N LYS A 21 -14.19 3.53 0.13
CA LYS A 21 -13.07 2.74 0.63
C LYS A 21 -13.45 1.28 0.87
N VAL A 22 -14.68 0.98 1.30
CA VAL A 22 -15.14 -0.42 1.45
C VAL A 22 -15.13 -1.13 0.10
N ARG A 23 -15.75 -0.51 -0.92
CA ARG A 23 -15.73 -1.04 -2.30
C ARG A 23 -14.31 -1.21 -2.84
N ALA A 24 -13.43 -0.25 -2.56
CA ALA A 24 -12.02 -0.36 -2.95
C ALA A 24 -11.29 -1.51 -2.25
N THR A 25 -11.55 -1.77 -0.97
CA THR A 25 -10.98 -2.92 -0.24
C THR A 25 -11.43 -4.24 -0.88
N ILE A 26 -12.72 -4.38 -1.21
CA ILE A 26 -13.24 -5.56 -1.90
C ILE A 26 -12.54 -5.76 -3.24
N ALA A 27 -12.45 -4.69 -4.06
CA ALA A 27 -11.76 -4.75 -5.35
C ALA A 27 -10.27 -5.09 -5.21
N ASN A 28 -9.59 -4.52 -4.20
CA ASN A 28 -8.18 -4.80 -3.93
C ASN A 28 -7.96 -6.25 -3.49
N ALA A 29 -8.87 -6.81 -2.68
CA ALA A 29 -8.81 -8.22 -2.28
C ALA A 29 -8.96 -9.16 -3.49
N GLN A 30 -9.87 -8.83 -4.41
CA GLN A 30 -10.03 -9.58 -5.66
C GLN A 30 -8.77 -9.52 -6.53
N THR A 31 -8.17 -8.33 -6.68
CA THR A 31 -6.90 -8.16 -7.39
C THR A 31 -5.78 -9.00 -6.75
N LEU A 32 -5.68 -9.02 -5.43
CA LEU A 32 -4.68 -9.83 -4.71
C LEU A 32 -4.86 -11.31 -5.00
N LEU A 33 -6.08 -11.84 -4.88
CA LEU A 33 -6.38 -13.25 -5.18
C LEU A 33 -6.07 -13.61 -6.63
N ALA A 34 -6.38 -12.73 -7.59
CA ALA A 34 -6.07 -12.96 -8.99
C ALA A 34 -4.55 -13.02 -9.26
N LEU A 35 -3.79 -12.12 -8.64
CA LEU A 35 -2.32 -12.11 -8.75
C LEU A 35 -1.67 -13.30 -8.06
N ASP A 36 -2.20 -13.69 -6.89
CA ASP A 36 -1.77 -14.89 -6.16
C ASP A 36 -1.95 -16.14 -7.03
N GLN A 37 -3.13 -16.30 -7.64
CA GLN A 37 -3.40 -17.40 -8.57
C GLN A 37 -2.50 -17.35 -9.81
N GLN A 38 -2.29 -16.17 -10.39
CA GLN A 38 -1.48 -16.01 -11.61
C GLN A 38 0.01 -16.33 -11.38
N HIS A 39 0.56 -15.96 -10.22
CA HIS A 39 1.98 -16.11 -9.91
C HIS A 39 2.28 -17.30 -8.99
N GLY A 40 1.26 -18.06 -8.56
CA GLY A 40 1.37 -19.16 -7.60
C GLY A 40 1.52 -18.71 -6.13
N ALA A 41 1.91 -17.45 -5.91
CA ALA A 41 1.86 -16.76 -4.63
C ALA A 41 1.94 -15.24 -4.86
N PHE A 42 1.27 -14.44 -4.04
CA PHE A 42 1.36 -12.98 -4.14
C PHE A 42 2.80 -12.46 -3.90
N LYS A 43 3.58 -13.14 -3.07
CA LYS A 43 5.00 -12.83 -2.88
C LYS A 43 5.80 -12.98 -4.18
N THR A 44 5.52 -14.02 -4.96
CA THR A 44 6.15 -14.21 -6.28
C THR A 44 5.80 -13.09 -7.24
N TYR A 45 4.58 -12.52 -7.15
CA TYR A 45 4.22 -11.31 -7.90
C TYR A 45 5.08 -10.11 -7.49
N LEU A 46 5.30 -9.87 -6.19
CA LEU A 46 6.13 -8.75 -5.72
C LEU A 46 7.58 -8.87 -6.22
N HIS A 47 8.07 -10.09 -6.43
CA HIS A 47 9.43 -10.37 -6.94
C HIS A 47 9.52 -10.51 -8.46
N ALA A 48 8.42 -10.31 -9.18
CA ALA A 48 8.39 -10.45 -10.65
C ALA A 48 8.93 -9.22 -11.40
N PHE A 49 9.29 -8.15 -10.69
CA PHE A 49 9.69 -6.87 -11.28
C PHE A 49 11.19 -6.63 -11.09
N PRO A 50 11.87 -5.99 -12.07
CA PRO A 50 13.30 -5.77 -12.00
C PRO A 50 13.72 -4.68 -11.01
N ASN A 51 12.79 -3.79 -10.62
CA ASN A 51 13.07 -2.70 -9.68
C ASN A 51 11.79 -2.21 -8.98
N TYR A 52 11.99 -1.43 -7.92
CA TYR A 52 10.91 -0.83 -7.13
C TYR A 52 9.98 0.07 -7.94
N ASP A 53 10.49 0.87 -8.88
CA ASP A 53 9.68 1.83 -9.62
C ASP A 53 8.66 1.13 -10.53
N GLU A 54 9.06 0.04 -11.18
CA GLU A 54 8.17 -0.78 -12.00
C GLU A 54 7.12 -1.51 -11.15
N LEU A 55 7.53 -2.09 -10.01
CA LEU A 55 6.58 -2.68 -9.06
C LEU A 55 5.60 -1.63 -8.52
N CYS A 56 6.09 -0.44 -8.18
CA CYS A 56 5.29 0.66 -7.68
C CYS A 56 4.27 1.14 -8.73
N ALA A 57 4.71 1.30 -9.98
CA ALA A 57 3.84 1.66 -11.09
C ALA A 57 2.73 0.61 -11.29
N ASP A 58 3.04 -0.69 -11.22
CA ASP A 58 2.02 -1.72 -11.41
C ASP A 58 1.04 -1.80 -10.23
N ILE A 59 1.52 -1.75 -8.98
CA ILE A 59 0.63 -1.74 -7.80
C ILE A 59 -0.31 -0.52 -7.86
N ARG A 60 0.21 0.67 -8.20
CA ARG A 60 -0.61 1.89 -8.35
C ARG A 60 -1.69 1.76 -9.42
N LYS A 61 -1.40 1.02 -10.49
CA LYS A 61 -2.34 0.79 -11.61
C LYS A 61 -3.44 -0.19 -11.21
N ARG A 62 -3.09 -1.27 -10.51
CA ARG A 62 -4.01 -2.37 -10.18
C ARG A 62 -4.86 -2.12 -8.94
N PHE A 63 -4.28 -1.50 -7.92
CA PHE A 63 -4.90 -1.34 -6.62
C PHE A 63 -5.48 0.08 -6.42
N LYS A 64 -6.68 0.13 -5.86
CA LYS A 64 -7.38 1.38 -5.51
C LYS A 64 -6.78 1.97 -4.24
N PHE A 65 -6.67 3.30 -4.20
CA PHE A 65 -6.09 4.07 -3.09
C PHE A 65 -4.63 3.74 -2.74
N MET A 66 -3.91 3.08 -3.65
CA MET A 66 -2.48 2.79 -3.49
C MET A 66 -1.64 3.82 -4.24
N GLY A 67 -1.57 5.05 -3.72
CA GLY A 67 -0.61 6.06 -4.21
C GLY A 67 0.83 5.73 -3.80
N ALA A 68 1.82 6.49 -4.30
CA ALA A 68 3.26 6.22 -4.08
C ALA A 68 3.59 5.91 -2.61
N MET A 69 3.11 6.76 -1.69
CA MET A 69 3.30 6.62 -0.25
C MET A 69 2.71 5.34 0.32
N ASN A 70 1.50 4.98 -0.11
CA ASN A 70 0.85 3.76 0.37
C ASN A 70 1.53 2.51 -0.18
N VAL A 71 2.08 2.56 -1.40
CA VAL A 71 2.85 1.45 -1.97
C VAL A 71 4.18 1.29 -1.24
N TRP A 72 4.95 2.37 -1.08
CA TRP A 72 6.20 2.34 -0.31
C TRP A 72 5.95 1.77 1.09
N TYR A 73 4.93 2.31 1.78
CA TYR A 73 4.61 1.89 3.15
C TYR A 73 4.15 0.43 3.22
N PHE A 74 3.34 -0.03 2.27
CA PHE A 74 2.92 -1.42 2.19
C PHE A 74 4.14 -2.36 2.06
N LEU A 75 5.00 -2.12 1.06
CA LEU A 75 6.18 -2.94 0.78
C LEU A 75 7.14 -2.95 1.97
N PHE A 76 7.40 -1.78 2.57
CA PHE A 76 8.19 -1.68 3.80
C PHE A 76 7.60 -2.53 4.95
N ARG A 77 6.29 -2.48 5.15
CA ARG A 77 5.63 -3.21 6.26
C ARG A 77 5.59 -4.72 6.06
N VAL A 78 5.62 -5.19 4.83
CA VAL A 78 5.69 -6.62 4.53
C VAL A 78 7.12 -7.14 4.36
N GLY A 79 8.12 -6.27 4.54
CA GLY A 79 9.54 -6.63 4.52
C GLY A 79 10.13 -6.81 3.12
N GLU A 80 9.52 -6.17 2.12
CA GLU A 80 10.06 -6.13 0.75
C GLU A 80 11.09 -5.00 0.58
N ASP A 81 11.95 -5.15 -0.42
CA ASP A 81 12.97 -4.15 -0.74
C ASP A 81 12.30 -2.85 -1.21
N VAL A 82 12.66 -1.75 -0.55
CA VAL A 82 12.20 -0.39 -0.86
C VAL A 82 13.38 0.56 -0.83
N PRO A 83 13.35 1.67 -1.60
CA PRO A 83 14.39 2.68 -1.52
C PRO A 83 14.42 3.32 -0.12
N PRO A 84 15.60 3.77 0.36
CA PRO A 84 15.73 4.50 1.62
C PRO A 84 14.75 5.67 1.68
N PHE A 85 14.04 5.77 2.79
CA PHE A 85 12.88 6.63 2.90
C PHE A 85 13.23 8.11 2.72
N GLU A 86 14.34 8.55 3.31
CA GLU A 86 14.81 9.93 3.33
C GLU A 86 15.10 10.46 1.92
N GLU A 87 15.69 9.64 1.06
CA GLU A 87 15.96 10.01 -0.33
C GLU A 87 14.73 9.87 -1.20
N TRP A 88 13.97 8.79 -1.01
CA TRP A 88 12.77 8.52 -1.79
C TRP A 88 11.67 9.55 -1.57
N VAL A 89 11.44 10.04 -0.34
CA VAL A 89 10.38 11.05 -0.12
C VAL A 89 10.64 12.31 -0.92
N LYS A 90 11.91 12.72 -1.10
CA LYS A 90 12.25 13.96 -1.82
C LYS A 90 11.72 13.94 -3.26
N THR A 91 11.43 12.75 -3.81
CA THR A 91 10.86 12.56 -5.15
C THR A 91 9.32 12.59 -5.16
N ILE A 92 8.65 12.63 -4.00
CA ILE A 92 7.19 12.58 -3.88
C ILE A 92 6.62 13.99 -3.64
N PRO A 93 5.73 14.49 -4.52
CA PRO A 93 5.10 15.79 -4.33
C PRO A 93 4.03 15.75 -3.22
N GLY A 94 4.16 16.65 -2.23
CA GLY A 94 3.13 16.97 -1.23
C GLY A 94 3.45 16.57 0.22
N ASP A 95 2.95 17.36 1.19
CA ASP A 95 3.05 17.08 2.63
C ASP A 95 2.15 15.90 3.01
N HIS A 96 2.73 14.73 3.25
CA HIS A 96 1.97 13.56 3.71
C HIS A 96 2.15 13.39 5.23
N PRO A 97 1.10 13.39 6.07
CA PRO A 97 1.22 13.28 7.53
C PRO A 97 2.01 12.07 8.02
N ARG A 98 2.00 10.97 7.24
CA ARG A 98 2.82 9.78 7.52
C ARG A 98 4.33 10.01 7.38
N MET A 99 4.73 11.01 6.59
CA MET A 99 6.13 11.47 6.51
C MET A 99 6.61 12.00 7.84
N GLN A 100 5.78 12.79 8.52
CA GLN A 100 6.11 13.34 9.83
C GLN A 100 6.27 12.21 10.85
N GLU A 101 5.30 11.28 10.90
CA GLU A 101 5.36 10.11 11.79
C GLU A 101 6.62 9.25 11.58
N MET A 102 6.99 9.01 10.33
CA MET A 102 8.15 8.18 9.98
C MET A 102 9.48 8.87 10.29
N VAL A 103 9.63 10.16 9.97
CA VAL A 103 10.80 10.96 10.36
C VAL A 103 10.91 11.01 11.89
N GLU A 104 9.81 11.21 12.61
CA GLU A 104 9.79 11.20 14.07
C GLU A 104 10.15 9.83 14.65
N ARG A 105 9.73 8.73 14.00
CA ARG A 105 10.09 7.38 14.41
C ARG A 105 11.57 7.09 14.17
N ALA A 106 12.12 7.41 13.00
CA ALA A 106 13.54 7.24 12.71
C ALA A 106 14.42 8.07 13.67
N ARG A 107 13.99 9.30 14.00
CA ARG A 107 14.65 10.12 15.04
C ARG A 107 14.57 9.49 16.43
N ARG A 108 13.43 8.88 16.81
CA ARG A 108 13.27 8.17 18.08
C ARG A 108 14.11 6.90 18.18
N GLU A 109 14.23 6.17 17.07
CA GLU A 109 14.96 4.90 17.01
C GLU A 109 16.47 5.10 16.77
N GLY A 110 16.94 6.34 16.60
CA GLY A 110 18.35 6.67 16.37
C GLY A 110 18.88 6.21 15.01
N THR A 111 17.98 5.86 14.09
CA THR A 111 18.31 5.35 12.75
C THR A 111 18.31 6.45 11.70
N PHE A 112 17.94 7.68 12.07
CA PHE A 112 18.00 8.85 11.20
C PHE A 112 19.45 9.40 11.20
N GLN A 113 20.11 9.37 10.04
CA GLN A 113 21.42 10.02 9.83
C GLN A 113 21.22 11.27 8.96
N ASP A 114 21.95 12.33 9.29
CA ASP A 114 21.92 13.64 8.60
C ASP A 114 22.45 13.58 7.16
#